data_AF-A0A4R0EFK4-F1
#
_entry.id   AF-A0A4R0EFK4-F1
#
_cell.length_a   1.000
_cell.length_b   1.000
_cell.length_c   1.000
_cell.angle_alpha   90.00
_cell.angle_beta   90.00
_cell.angle_gamma   90.00
#
_symmetry.space_group_name_H-M   'P 1'
#
loop_
_entity.id
_entity.type
_entity.pdbx_description
1 polymer ?
#
loop_
_entity_poly.entity_id
_entity_poly.type
_entity_poly.pdbx_seq_one_letter_code
_entity_poly.pdbx_strand_id
1 'polypeptide(L)'
;MSVIDELLGFVKDQIEQISPKHEHLLESVHLRLEEILDNNYESLADYEDYISAKLFAIKDFLDIYDNLISFQNEYLNESIILASKKLDLELKKIRELRNSLQNVESENIYTFAVEKFNKNKNFYFGVFLFTMVFTVILSFSTMVAKNKLIKIFEIDIYDYWLLKFTMISLLITLISFLLRQVIHYQKKSDYAEKISLELQAFPSYISDLSPDDSVQLRKELALKYFGNDQTHNPNNELNSIYLEQMKATTEMVKVSTETVKNLKT
;
A
#
# COMPACT_ATOMS: atom_id res chain seq x y z
N MET A 1 15.67 1.81 77.03
CA MET A 1 14.81 1.72 75.84
C MET A 1 15.66 0.99 74.83
N SER A 2 15.43 -0.32 74.72
CA SER A 2 16.47 -1.30 74.41
C SER A 2 16.71 -1.41 72.90
N VAL A 3 17.95 -1.66 72.48
CA VAL A 3 18.36 -1.94 71.08
C VAL A 3 17.50 -3.06 70.47
N ILE A 4 17.00 -3.95 71.32
CA ILE A 4 16.09 -5.05 70.98
C ILE A 4 14.73 -4.53 70.48
N ASP A 5 14.17 -3.49 71.09
CA ASP A 5 12.87 -2.92 70.70
C ASP A 5 12.93 -2.28 69.30
N GLU A 6 14.07 -1.65 68.97
CA GLU A 6 14.32 -1.03 67.66
C GLU A 6 14.50 -2.09 66.56
N LEU A 7 15.24 -3.17 66.84
CA LEU A 7 15.42 -4.30 65.92
C LEU A 7 14.11 -5.06 65.69
N LEU A 8 13.29 -5.26 66.73
CA LEU A 8 11.97 -5.88 66.60
C LEU A 8 11.02 -5.04 65.75
N GLY A 9 11.03 -3.72 65.92
CA GLY A 9 10.26 -2.81 65.06
C GLY A 9 10.65 -2.93 63.60
N PHE A 10 11.95 -2.92 63.30
CA PHE A 10 12.46 -3.04 61.93
C PHE A 10 12.11 -4.39 61.28
N VAL A 11 12.31 -5.50 62.00
CA VAL A 11 11.99 -6.84 61.49
C VAL A 11 10.49 -6.97 61.21
N LYS A 12 9.64 -6.39 62.06
CA LYS A 12 8.19 -6.42 61.87
C LYS A 12 7.75 -5.63 60.63
N ASP A 13 8.27 -4.41 60.44
CA ASP A 13 7.96 -3.57 59.28
C ASP A 13 8.40 -4.23 57.96
N GLN A 14 9.55 -4.90 57.97
CA GLN A 14 10.06 -5.66 56.83
C GLN A 14 9.20 -6.89 56.52
N ILE A 15 8.78 -7.65 57.55
CA ILE A 15 7.88 -8.81 57.39
C ILE A 15 6.53 -8.40 56.79
N GLU A 16 5.97 -7.25 57.20
CA GLU A 16 4.70 -6.75 56.66
C GLU A 16 4.79 -6.32 55.18
N GLN A 17 6.00 -6.01 54.68
CA GLN A 17 6.23 -5.65 53.28
C GLN A 17 6.48 -6.87 52.37
N ILE A 18 6.68 -8.06 52.92
CA ILE A 18 6.91 -9.28 52.14
C ILE A 18 5.62 -9.70 51.42
N SER A 19 5.69 -9.78 50.09
CA SER A 19 4.57 -10.22 49.26
C SER A 19 4.12 -11.65 49.62
N PRO A 20 2.80 -11.96 49.63
CA PRO A 20 2.26 -13.28 49.96
C PRO A 20 2.71 -14.42 49.04
N LYS A 21 3.37 -14.13 47.91
CA LYS A 21 4.01 -15.14 47.06
C LYS A 21 5.27 -15.77 47.68
N HIS A 22 5.79 -15.21 48.76
CA HIS A 22 6.99 -15.69 49.46
C HIS A 22 6.65 -16.23 50.86
N GLU A 23 5.55 -16.97 50.95
CA GLU A 23 5.00 -17.57 52.19
C GLU A 23 6.04 -18.41 52.96
N HIS A 24 6.90 -19.15 52.25
CA HIS A 24 7.98 -19.93 52.84
C HIS A 24 9.03 -19.08 53.58
N LEU A 25 9.19 -17.82 53.19
CA LEU A 25 10.13 -16.91 53.84
C LEU A 25 9.56 -16.39 55.16
N LEU A 26 8.28 -16.02 55.15
CA LEU A 26 7.50 -15.70 56.36
C LEU A 26 7.54 -16.86 57.36
N GLU A 27 7.36 -18.09 56.88
CA GLU A 27 7.46 -19.31 57.70
C GLU A 27 8.87 -19.49 58.28
N SER A 28 9.93 -19.28 57.48
CA SER A 28 11.32 -19.42 57.95
C SER A 28 11.73 -18.36 59.00
N VAL A 29 11.23 -17.13 58.86
CA VAL A 29 11.47 -16.05 59.81
C VAL A 29 10.66 -16.29 61.08
N HIS A 30 9.42 -16.79 60.94
CA HIS A 30 8.58 -17.15 62.07
C HIS A 30 9.18 -18.27 62.92
N LEU A 31 9.67 -19.35 62.29
CA LEU A 31 10.35 -20.45 62.97
C LEU A 31 11.61 -20.00 63.71
N ARG A 32 12.40 -19.09 63.12
CA ARG A 32 13.58 -18.51 63.79
C ARG A 32 13.20 -17.59 64.95
N LEU A 33 12.07 -16.90 64.88
CA LEU A 33 11.56 -16.07 65.98
C LEU A 33 11.01 -16.93 67.12
N GLU A 34 10.31 -18.03 66.83
CA GLU A 34 9.87 -19.00 67.83
C GLU A 34 11.06 -19.67 68.55
N GLU A 35 12.11 -20.06 67.80
CA GLU A 35 13.34 -20.63 68.37
C GLU A 35 14.06 -19.65 69.33
N ILE A 36 13.95 -18.34 69.10
CA ILE A 36 14.51 -17.31 69.99
C ILE A 36 13.70 -17.19 71.29
N LEU A 37 12.38 -17.39 71.22
CA LEU A 37 11.45 -17.23 72.35
C LEU A 37 11.41 -18.44 73.29
N ASP A 38 11.75 -19.64 72.82
CA ASP A 38 11.57 -20.90 73.57
C ASP A 38 12.78 -21.28 74.46
N ASN A 39 13.90 -20.56 74.37
CA ASN A 39 15.09 -20.85 75.16
C ASN A 39 15.04 -20.21 76.56
N ASN A 40 15.24 -21.02 77.62
CA ASN A 40 15.35 -20.56 79.00
C ASN A 40 16.81 -20.17 79.33
N TYR A 41 17.03 -18.91 79.73
CA TYR A 41 18.36 -18.38 80.05
C TYR A 41 18.54 -18.11 81.55
N GLU A 42 19.73 -18.44 82.08
CA GLU A 42 20.06 -18.32 83.50
C GLU A 42 20.49 -16.89 83.92
N SER A 43 20.71 -15.97 82.97
CA SER A 43 21.24 -14.62 83.20
C SER A 43 20.61 -13.60 82.24
N LEU A 44 20.21 -12.45 82.78
CA LEU A 44 19.52 -11.37 82.05
C LEU A 44 20.42 -10.65 81.03
N ALA A 45 21.74 -10.61 81.27
CA ALA A 45 22.70 -9.98 80.36
C ALA A 45 23.04 -10.87 79.15
N ASP A 46 23.21 -12.18 79.38
CA ASP A 46 23.47 -13.14 78.29
C ASP A 46 22.23 -13.31 77.39
N TYR A 47 21.03 -13.08 77.93
CA TYR A 47 19.77 -13.08 77.21
C TYR A 47 19.67 -11.92 76.20
N GLU A 48 20.03 -10.69 76.62
CA GLU A 48 19.97 -9.52 75.74
C GLU A 48 20.98 -9.62 74.59
N ASP A 49 22.20 -10.07 74.85
CA ASP A 49 23.23 -10.24 73.82
C ASP A 49 22.86 -11.34 72.81
N TYR A 50 22.29 -12.46 73.28
CA TYR A 50 21.84 -13.55 72.41
C TYR A 50 20.69 -13.11 71.49
N ILE A 51 19.66 -12.45 72.04
CA ILE A 51 18.52 -11.96 71.26
C ILE A 51 18.97 -10.93 70.24
N SER A 52 19.84 -10.00 70.64
CA SER A 52 20.37 -8.97 69.75
C SER A 52 21.13 -9.58 68.57
N ALA A 53 22.00 -10.57 68.82
CA ALA A 53 22.74 -11.27 67.78
C ALA A 53 21.83 -12.02 66.78
N LYS A 54 20.77 -12.66 67.29
CA LYS A 54 19.82 -13.40 66.45
C LYS A 54 18.90 -12.48 65.65
N LEU A 55 18.44 -11.38 66.23
CA LEU A 55 17.69 -10.35 65.51
C LEU A 55 18.54 -9.69 64.42
N PHE A 56 19.83 -9.47 64.68
CA PHE A 56 20.77 -8.98 63.67
C PHE A 56 20.93 -9.96 62.51
N ALA A 57 21.03 -11.26 62.80
CA ALA A 57 21.09 -12.29 61.76
C ALA A 57 19.81 -12.40 60.92
N ILE A 58 18.63 -12.16 61.52
CA ILE A 58 17.35 -12.08 60.79
C ILE A 58 17.32 -10.83 59.90
N LYS A 59 17.77 -9.69 60.42
CA LYS A 59 17.88 -8.44 59.67
C LYS A 59 18.80 -8.60 58.44
N ASP A 60 20.02 -9.10 58.63
CA ASP A 60 20.97 -9.31 57.53
C ASP A 60 20.41 -10.26 56.47
N PHE A 61 19.66 -11.29 56.89
CA PHE A 61 18.99 -12.19 55.97
C PHE A 61 17.90 -11.50 55.14
N LEU A 62 17.08 -10.65 55.78
CA LEU A 62 16.04 -9.87 55.09
C LEU A 62 16.64 -8.86 54.10
N ASP A 63 17.71 -8.15 54.50
CA ASP A 63 18.40 -7.20 53.63
C ASP A 63 19.02 -7.89 52.40
N ILE A 64 19.61 -9.08 52.55
CA ILE A 64 20.12 -9.88 51.42
C ILE A 64 18.98 -10.29 50.49
N TYR A 65 17.84 -10.66 51.06
CA TYR A 65 16.68 -11.12 50.31
C TYR A 65 16.04 -10.01 49.46
N ASP A 66 15.84 -8.82 50.03
CA ASP A 66 15.34 -7.65 49.30
C ASP A 66 16.26 -7.25 48.14
N ASN A 67 17.58 -7.36 48.34
CA ASN A 67 18.56 -7.15 47.27
C ASN A 67 18.45 -8.19 46.15
N LEU A 68 18.16 -9.46 46.47
CA LEU A 68 17.97 -10.50 45.46
C LEU A 68 16.67 -10.31 44.67
N ILE A 69 15.57 -9.93 45.33
CA ILE A 69 14.29 -9.65 44.65
C ILE A 69 14.44 -8.45 43.71
N SER A 70 15.07 -7.37 44.17
CA SER A 70 15.27 -6.18 43.35
C SER A 70 16.15 -6.49 42.13
N PHE A 71 17.25 -7.23 42.31
CA PHE A 71 18.10 -7.68 41.22
C PHE A 71 17.36 -8.59 40.23
N GLN A 72 16.56 -9.54 40.72
CA GLN A 72 15.76 -10.43 39.87
C GLN A 72 14.72 -9.63 39.08
N ASN A 73 14.03 -8.68 39.70
CA ASN A 73 13.05 -7.83 39.05
C ASN A 73 13.68 -6.93 37.99
N GLU A 74 14.87 -6.39 38.25
CA GLU A 74 15.62 -5.57 37.29
C GLU A 74 16.01 -6.40 36.05
N TYR A 75 16.60 -7.58 36.25
CA TYR A 75 17.02 -8.46 35.15
C TYR A 75 15.82 -9.02 34.36
N LEU A 76 14.76 -9.44 35.05
CA LEU A 76 13.54 -9.92 34.40
C LEU A 76 12.88 -8.79 33.61
N ASN A 77 12.77 -7.59 34.17
CA ASN A 77 12.20 -6.44 33.45
C ASN A 77 13.02 -6.08 32.22
N GLU A 78 14.35 -6.03 32.32
CA GLU A 78 15.21 -5.74 31.16
C GLU A 78 15.02 -6.80 30.05
N SER A 79 15.01 -8.07 30.42
CA SER A 79 14.80 -9.17 29.46
C SER A 79 13.40 -9.12 28.81
N ILE A 80 12.37 -8.77 29.57
CA ILE A 80 10.99 -8.61 29.09
C ILE A 80 10.89 -7.39 28.16
N ILE A 81 11.56 -6.29 28.48
CA ILE A 81 11.61 -5.08 27.64
C ILE A 81 12.34 -5.37 26.31
N LEU A 82 13.45 -6.10 26.35
CA LEU A 82 14.17 -6.49 25.13
C LEU A 82 13.35 -7.47 24.27
N ALA A 83 12.70 -8.45 24.90
CA ALA A 83 11.83 -9.40 24.22
C ALA A 83 10.62 -8.70 23.59
N SER A 84 9.96 -7.79 24.31
CA SER A 84 8.81 -7.02 23.79
C SER A 84 9.21 -6.13 22.62
N LYS A 85 10.36 -5.44 22.72
CA LYS A 85 10.88 -4.61 21.62
C LYS A 85 11.20 -5.43 20.38
N LYS A 86 11.77 -6.63 20.53
CA LYS A 86 12.03 -7.54 19.41
C LYS A 86 10.73 -8.07 18.80
N LEU A 87 9.75 -8.41 19.64
CA LEU A 87 8.43 -8.86 19.22
C LEU A 87 7.68 -7.78 18.43
N ASP A 88 7.75 -6.52 18.87
CA ASP A 88 7.17 -5.37 18.17
C ASP A 88 7.81 -5.16 16.79
N LEU A 89 9.13 -5.30 16.69
CA LEU A 89 9.84 -5.23 15.41
C LEU A 89 9.45 -6.36 14.46
N GLU A 90 9.33 -7.59 14.95
CA GLU A 90 8.87 -8.72 14.13
C GLU A 90 7.41 -8.56 13.71
N LEU A 91 6.53 -8.14 14.62
CA LEU A 91 5.12 -7.84 14.30
C LEU A 91 5.00 -6.74 13.25
N LYS A 92 5.84 -5.70 13.30
CA LYS A 92 5.88 -4.65 12.28
C LYS A 92 6.26 -5.23 10.91
N LYS A 93 7.31 -6.05 10.84
CA LYS A 93 7.72 -6.72 9.59
C LYS A 93 6.64 -7.64 9.03
N ILE A 94 5.96 -8.41 9.88
CA ILE A 94 4.86 -9.29 9.45
C ILE A 94 3.70 -8.48 8.89
N ARG A 95 3.36 -7.33 9.49
CA ARG A 95 2.33 -6.42 8.98
C ARG A 95 2.71 -5.83 7.62
N GLU A 96 3.94 -5.37 7.47
CA GLU A 96 4.47 -4.86 6.18
C GLU A 96 4.42 -5.94 5.09
N LEU A 97 4.87 -7.15 5.40
CA LEU A 97 4.86 -8.29 4.48
C LEU A 97 3.43 -8.67 4.06
N ARG A 98 2.49 -8.72 5.02
CA ARG A 98 1.08 -9.01 4.74
C ARG A 98 0.46 -7.95 3.83
N ASN A 99 0.72 -6.67 4.08
CA ASN A 99 0.22 -5.57 3.26
C ASN A 99 0.80 -5.63 1.84
N SER A 100 2.09 -5.95 1.71
CA SER A 100 2.73 -6.17 0.41
C SER A 100 2.09 -7.33 -0.35
N LEU A 101 1.88 -8.48 0.31
CA LEU A 101 1.24 -9.67 -0.28
C LEU A 101 -0.20 -9.41 -0.74
N GLN A 102 -1.01 -8.68 0.04
CA GLN A 102 -2.37 -8.31 -0.36
C GLN A 102 -2.38 -7.36 -1.57
N ASN A 103 -1.39 -6.49 -1.68
CA ASN A 103 -1.26 -5.59 -2.82
C ASN A 103 -0.78 -6.32 -4.09
N VAL A 104 0.05 -7.35 -3.98
CA VAL A 104 0.52 -8.14 -5.14
C VAL A 104 -0.64 -8.77 -5.92
N GLU A 105 -1.65 -9.31 -5.23
CA GLU A 105 -2.82 -9.88 -5.90
C GLU A 105 -3.62 -8.80 -6.66
N SER A 106 -3.75 -7.61 -6.06
CA SER A 106 -4.42 -6.47 -6.70
C SER A 106 -3.60 -5.92 -7.89
N GLU A 107 -2.27 -5.85 -7.76
CA GLU A 107 -1.35 -5.45 -8.82
C GLU A 107 -1.43 -6.39 -10.03
N ASN A 108 -1.48 -7.70 -9.80
CA ASN A 108 -1.62 -8.70 -10.86
C ASN A 108 -2.89 -8.51 -11.69
N ILE A 109 -3.99 -8.06 -11.08
CA ILE A 109 -5.24 -7.78 -11.79
C ILE A 109 -5.07 -6.59 -12.75
N TYR A 110 -4.43 -5.50 -12.30
CA TYR A 110 -4.25 -4.31 -13.12
C TYR A 110 -3.17 -4.50 -14.19
N THR A 111 -2.06 -5.17 -13.89
CA THR A 111 -1.04 -5.54 -14.89
C THR A 111 -1.61 -6.43 -15.99
N PHE A 112 -2.45 -7.42 -15.64
CA PHE A 112 -3.18 -8.22 -16.63
C PHE A 112 -4.14 -7.37 -17.47
N ALA A 113 -4.82 -6.39 -16.86
CA ALA A 113 -5.68 -5.47 -17.58
C ALA A 113 -4.89 -4.59 -18.57
N VAL A 114 -3.71 -4.09 -18.18
CA VAL A 114 -2.79 -3.34 -19.05
C VAL A 114 -2.40 -4.18 -20.25
N GLU A 115 -1.97 -5.43 -20.03
CA GLU A 115 -1.57 -6.33 -21.11
C GLU A 115 -2.74 -6.57 -22.08
N LYS A 116 -3.94 -6.83 -21.55
CA LYS A 116 -5.15 -7.02 -22.35
C LYS A 116 -5.50 -5.79 -23.19
N PHE A 117 -5.42 -4.59 -22.62
CA PHE A 117 -5.71 -3.35 -23.34
C PHE A 117 -4.64 -3.03 -24.38
N ASN A 118 -3.36 -3.26 -24.08
CA ASN A 118 -2.27 -3.10 -25.03
C ASN A 118 -2.37 -4.09 -26.21
N LYS A 119 -2.73 -5.35 -25.94
CA LYS A 119 -2.98 -6.34 -27.01
C LYS A 119 -4.11 -5.89 -27.93
N ASN A 120 -5.22 -5.41 -27.34
CA ASN A 120 -6.32 -4.87 -28.13
C ASN A 120 -5.91 -3.63 -28.93
N LYS A 121 -5.18 -2.68 -28.31
CA LYS A 121 -4.63 -1.50 -28.99
C LYS A 121 -3.81 -1.90 -30.22
N ASN A 122 -2.89 -2.85 -30.05
CA ASN A 122 -2.03 -3.33 -31.13
C ASN A 122 -2.83 -4.02 -32.25
N PHE A 123 -3.87 -4.78 -31.89
CA PHE A 123 -4.77 -5.39 -32.87
C PHE A 123 -5.49 -4.34 -33.71
N TYR A 124 -6.13 -3.34 -33.08
CA TYR A 124 -6.82 -2.26 -33.80
C TYR A 124 -5.86 -1.39 -34.61
N PHE A 125 -4.65 -1.16 -34.11
CA PHE A 125 -3.61 -0.44 -34.84
C PHE A 125 -3.14 -1.22 -36.08
N GLY A 126 -2.99 -2.55 -35.97
CA GLY A 126 -2.69 -3.43 -37.10
C GLY A 126 -3.79 -3.40 -38.16
N VAL A 127 -5.06 -3.48 -37.74
CA VAL A 127 -6.22 -3.36 -38.66
C VAL A 127 -6.23 -1.98 -39.32
N PHE A 128 -5.97 -0.90 -38.57
CA PHE A 128 -5.85 0.45 -39.10
C PHE A 128 -4.79 0.54 -40.21
N LEU A 129 -3.55 0.10 -39.95
CA LEU A 129 -2.48 0.11 -40.95
C LEU A 129 -2.83 -0.72 -42.17
N PHE A 130 -3.42 -1.90 -41.98
CA PHE A 130 -3.89 -2.74 -43.08
C PHE A 130 -4.95 -2.02 -43.92
N THR A 131 -5.95 -1.39 -43.30
CA THR A 131 -6.99 -0.64 -44.03
C THR A 131 -6.45 0.57 -44.78
N MET A 132 -5.40 1.23 -44.27
CA MET A 132 -4.73 2.33 -44.96
C MET A 132 -4.02 1.85 -46.22
N VAL A 133 -3.21 0.78 -46.12
CA VAL A 133 -2.52 0.19 -47.27
C VAL A 133 -3.52 -0.35 -48.28
N PHE A 134 -4.56 -1.04 -47.82
CA PHE A 134 -5.64 -1.55 -48.66
C PHE A 134 -6.34 -0.43 -49.43
N THR A 135 -6.61 0.71 -48.79
CA THR A 135 -7.23 1.88 -49.43
C THR A 135 -6.37 2.41 -50.58
N VAL A 136 -5.05 2.49 -50.40
CA VAL A 136 -4.12 2.95 -51.44
C VAL A 136 -4.09 1.97 -52.62
N ILE A 137 -3.97 0.66 -52.33
CA ILE A 137 -3.98 -0.38 -53.36
C ILE A 137 -5.30 -0.38 -54.15
N LEU A 138 -6.42 -0.26 -53.46
CA LEU A 138 -7.76 -0.22 -54.05
C LEU A 138 -7.95 1.04 -54.91
N SER A 139 -7.46 2.19 -54.46
CA SER A 139 -7.46 3.44 -55.23
C SER A 139 -6.63 3.31 -56.52
N PHE A 140 -5.44 2.69 -56.44
CA PHE A 140 -4.61 2.44 -57.62
C PHE A 140 -5.25 1.43 -58.58
N SER A 141 -5.78 0.32 -58.05
CA SER A 141 -6.46 -0.71 -58.83
C SER A 141 -7.67 -0.17 -59.58
N THR A 142 -8.50 0.65 -58.93
CA THR A 142 -9.66 1.28 -59.58
C THR A 142 -9.24 2.28 -60.66
N MET A 143 -8.13 2.99 -60.47
CA MET A 143 -7.56 3.89 -61.48
C MET A 143 -7.10 3.12 -62.74
N VAL A 144 -6.37 2.02 -62.59
CA VAL A 144 -5.90 1.19 -63.72
C VAL A 144 -7.07 0.49 -64.41
N ALA A 145 -8.06 0.03 -63.66
CA ALA A 145 -9.21 -0.71 -64.17
C ALA A 145 -10.35 0.18 -64.72
N LYS A 146 -10.22 1.51 -64.67
CA LYS A 146 -11.27 2.48 -65.06
C LYS A 146 -11.99 2.12 -66.36
N ASN A 147 -11.25 1.92 -67.44
CA ASN A 147 -11.83 1.65 -68.76
C ASN A 147 -12.51 0.28 -68.86
N LYS A 148 -12.07 -0.70 -68.06
CA LYS A 148 -12.72 -2.02 -67.99
C LYS A 148 -14.00 -1.94 -67.16
N LEU A 149 -13.97 -1.23 -66.03
CA LEU A 149 -15.14 -1.05 -65.16
C LEU A 149 -16.28 -0.31 -65.85
N ILE A 150 -15.97 0.78 -66.56
CA ILE A 150 -16.95 1.54 -67.35
C ILE A 150 -17.62 0.65 -68.40
N LYS A 151 -16.85 -0.20 -69.08
CA LYS A 151 -17.36 -1.12 -70.11
C LYS A 151 -18.17 -2.30 -69.56
N ILE A 152 -17.78 -2.85 -68.40
CA ILE A 152 -18.44 -4.03 -67.82
C ILE A 152 -19.77 -3.67 -67.17
N PHE A 153 -19.83 -2.53 -66.49
CA PHE A 153 -21.03 -2.11 -65.76
C PHE A 153 -21.92 -1.15 -66.57
N GLU A 154 -21.53 -0.79 -67.80
CA GLU A 154 -22.25 0.17 -68.67
C GLU A 154 -22.56 1.51 -67.96
N ILE A 155 -21.65 1.96 -67.10
CA ILE A 155 -21.83 3.14 -66.25
C ILE A 155 -21.28 4.39 -66.97
N ASP A 156 -22.00 5.52 -66.89
CA ASP A 156 -21.51 6.80 -67.41
C ASP A 156 -20.31 7.34 -66.59
N ILE A 157 -19.51 8.22 -67.20
CA ILE A 157 -18.32 8.79 -66.56
C ILE A 157 -18.67 9.50 -65.24
N TYR A 158 -19.85 10.13 -65.17
CA TYR A 158 -20.32 10.88 -64.00
C TYR A 158 -20.64 9.96 -62.82
N ASP A 159 -21.36 8.87 -63.08
CA ASP A 159 -21.71 7.87 -62.08
C ASP A 159 -20.47 7.15 -61.52
N TYR A 160 -19.45 6.91 -62.36
CA TYR A 160 -18.15 6.39 -61.91
C TYR A 160 -17.47 7.32 -60.88
N TRP A 161 -17.46 8.64 -61.13
CA TRP A 161 -16.89 9.60 -60.20
C TRP A 161 -17.69 9.71 -58.89
N LEU A 162 -19.02 9.63 -58.96
CA LEU A 162 -19.90 9.63 -57.79
C LEU A 162 -19.66 8.39 -56.91
N LEU A 163 -19.54 7.21 -57.51
CA LEU A 163 -19.21 5.97 -56.80
C LEU A 163 -17.81 6.06 -56.16
N LYS A 164 -16.84 6.64 -56.85
CA LYS A 164 -15.49 6.84 -56.30
C LYS A 164 -15.51 7.77 -55.08
N PHE A 165 -16.29 8.86 -55.13
CA PHE A 165 -16.38 9.82 -54.03
C PHE A 165 -17.05 9.21 -52.80
N THR A 166 -18.16 8.49 -52.98
CA THR A 166 -18.86 7.78 -51.90
C THR A 166 -17.98 6.70 -51.26
N MET A 167 -17.24 5.96 -52.07
CA MET A 167 -16.26 4.97 -51.60
C MET A 167 -15.16 5.61 -50.75
N ILE A 168 -14.58 6.73 -51.19
CA ILE A 168 -13.58 7.48 -50.42
C ILE A 168 -14.17 7.96 -49.10
N SER A 169 -15.40 8.50 -49.10
CA SER A 169 -16.06 8.94 -47.87
C SER A 169 -16.24 7.80 -46.87
N LEU A 170 -16.67 6.62 -47.32
CA LEU A 170 -16.82 5.43 -46.47
C LEU A 170 -15.48 5.00 -45.86
N LEU A 171 -14.41 5.02 -46.64
CA LEU A 171 -13.06 4.68 -46.17
C LEU A 171 -12.56 5.68 -45.13
N ILE A 172 -12.79 6.99 -45.33
CA ILE A 172 -12.45 8.02 -44.33
C ILE A 172 -13.22 7.80 -43.02
N THR A 173 -14.51 7.47 -43.08
CA THR A 173 -15.31 7.16 -41.88
C THR A 173 -14.77 5.92 -41.16
N LEU A 174 -14.39 4.88 -41.90
CA LEU A 174 -13.82 3.66 -41.33
C LEU A 174 -12.46 3.90 -40.67
N ILE A 175 -11.56 4.64 -41.34
CA ILE A 175 -10.25 5.02 -40.81
C ILE A 175 -10.41 5.85 -39.54
N SER A 176 -11.32 6.83 -39.55
CA SER A 176 -11.64 7.66 -38.38
C SER A 176 -12.16 6.83 -37.20
N PHE A 177 -13.04 5.87 -37.47
CA PHE A 177 -13.56 4.96 -36.45
C PHE A 177 -12.45 4.10 -35.83
N LEU A 178 -11.58 3.50 -36.64
CA LEU A 178 -10.46 2.68 -36.16
C LEU A 178 -9.47 3.50 -35.34
N LEU A 179 -9.17 4.72 -35.78
CA LEU A 179 -8.31 5.63 -35.03
C LEU A 179 -8.91 5.96 -33.66
N ARG A 180 -10.23 6.22 -33.60
CA ARG A 180 -10.95 6.44 -32.34
C ARG A 180 -10.85 5.24 -31.42
N GLN A 181 -10.93 4.03 -31.96
CA GLN A 181 -10.83 2.80 -31.20
C GLN A 181 -9.42 2.58 -30.62
N VAL A 182 -8.37 2.87 -31.39
CA VAL A 182 -6.98 2.80 -30.92
C VAL A 182 -6.76 3.76 -29.75
N ILE A 183 -7.17 5.02 -29.89
CA ILE A 183 -7.05 6.04 -28.83
C ILE A 183 -7.81 5.59 -27.57
N HIS A 184 -9.00 5.03 -27.73
CA HIS A 184 -9.80 4.55 -26.61
C HIS A 184 -9.10 3.44 -25.81
N TYR A 185 -8.53 2.45 -26.49
CA TYR A 185 -7.78 1.38 -25.81
C TYR A 185 -6.45 1.83 -25.24
N GLN A 186 -5.78 2.80 -25.89
CA GLN A 186 -4.59 3.43 -25.34
C GLN A 186 -4.91 4.10 -24.01
N LYS A 187 -5.94 4.94 -23.95
CA LYS A 187 -6.37 5.60 -22.71
C LYS A 187 -6.72 4.60 -21.60
N LYS A 188 -7.39 3.50 -21.94
CA LYS A 188 -7.68 2.44 -20.96
C LYS A 188 -6.42 1.75 -20.43
N SER A 189 -5.43 1.53 -21.30
CA SER A 189 -4.14 0.98 -20.90
C SER A 189 -3.40 1.94 -19.96
N ASP A 190 -3.28 3.20 -20.36
CA ASP A 190 -2.54 4.23 -19.59
C ASP A 190 -3.18 4.43 -18.20
N TYR A 191 -4.51 4.39 -18.14
CA TYR A 191 -5.24 4.46 -16.87
C TYR A 191 -4.97 3.23 -15.98
N ALA A 192 -5.05 2.02 -16.54
CA ALA A 192 -4.77 0.80 -15.79
C ALA A 192 -3.30 0.75 -15.31
N GLU A 193 -2.37 1.23 -16.12
CA GLU A 193 -0.95 1.31 -15.78
C GLU A 193 -0.71 2.30 -14.63
N LYS A 194 -1.33 3.48 -14.71
CA LYS A 194 -1.31 4.46 -13.62
C LYS A 194 -1.84 3.86 -12.31
N ILE A 195 -2.96 3.15 -12.34
CA ILE A 195 -3.50 2.51 -11.13
C ILE A 195 -2.56 1.43 -10.60
N SER A 196 -1.98 0.63 -11.49
CA SER A 196 -1.00 -0.39 -11.09
C SER A 196 0.18 0.24 -10.34
N LEU A 197 0.72 1.34 -10.86
CA LEU A 197 1.81 2.10 -10.22
C LEU A 197 1.37 2.76 -8.91
N GLU A 198 0.15 3.33 -8.87
CA GLU A 198 -0.42 3.91 -7.65
C GLU A 198 -0.58 2.85 -6.54
N LEU A 199 -1.07 1.65 -6.87
CA LEU A 199 -1.20 0.54 -5.92
C LEU A 199 0.14 -0.03 -5.46
N GLN A 200 1.15 -0.03 -6.34
CA GLN A 200 2.51 -0.44 -6.01
C GLN A 200 3.16 0.55 -5.02
N ALA A 201 2.96 1.86 -5.24
CA ALA A 201 3.49 2.90 -4.36
C ALA A 201 2.70 3.04 -3.04
N PHE A 202 1.45 2.55 -3.00
CA PHE A 202 0.52 2.78 -1.89
C PHE A 202 1.01 2.31 -0.51
N PRO A 203 1.57 1.09 -0.33
CA PRO A 203 2.04 0.62 0.97
C PRO A 203 3.15 1.49 1.55
N SER A 204 4.08 1.94 0.70
CA SER A 204 5.18 2.80 1.09
C SER A 204 4.71 4.20 1.45
N TYR A 205 3.63 4.68 0.84
CA TYR A 205 3.05 5.97 1.18
C TYR A 205 2.28 5.92 2.50
N ILE A 206 1.55 4.83 2.75
CA ILE A 206 0.72 4.68 3.95
C ILE A 206 1.54 4.36 5.21
N SER A 207 2.75 3.81 5.08
CA SER A 207 3.60 3.46 6.21
C SER A 207 4.09 4.66 7.01
N ASP A 208 4.15 5.82 6.36
CA ASP A 208 4.69 7.06 6.93
C ASP A 208 3.59 7.96 7.53
N LEU A 209 2.32 7.57 7.37
CA LEU A 209 1.15 8.31 7.82
C LEU A 209 0.69 7.89 9.21
N SER A 210 0.02 8.80 9.92
CA SER A 210 -0.62 8.48 11.19
C SER A 210 -1.79 7.49 10.99
N PRO A 211 -2.18 6.71 12.01
CA PRO A 211 -3.24 5.70 11.87
C PRO A 211 -4.57 6.30 11.38
N ASP A 212 -4.93 7.48 11.87
CA ASP A 212 -6.18 8.17 11.51
C ASP A 212 -6.14 8.66 10.05
N ASP A 213 -5.02 9.26 9.63
CA ASP A 213 -4.82 9.71 8.24
C ASP A 213 -4.84 8.52 7.26
N SER A 214 -4.29 7.38 7.67
CA SER A 214 -4.29 6.14 6.87
C SER A 214 -5.70 5.60 6.62
N VAL A 215 -6.63 5.79 7.56
CA VAL A 215 -8.03 5.36 7.44
C VAL A 215 -8.80 6.35 6.55
N GLN A 216 -8.53 7.64 6.69
CA GLN A 216 -9.12 8.67 5.83
C GLN A 216 -8.70 8.50 4.37
N LEU A 217 -7.41 8.29 4.13
CA LEU A 217 -6.89 8.03 2.77
C LEU A 217 -7.51 6.77 2.16
N ARG A 218 -7.67 5.70 2.94
CA ARG A 218 -8.37 4.49 2.47
C ARG A 218 -9.82 4.74 2.09
N LYS A 219 -10.55 5.61 2.82
CA LYS A 219 -11.92 6.00 2.45
C LYS A 219 -11.95 6.81 1.16
N GLU A 220 -11.03 7.76 0.98
CA GLU A 220 -10.93 8.55 -0.25
C GLU A 220 -10.61 7.69 -1.47
N LEU A 221 -9.65 6.76 -1.34
CA LEU A 221 -9.31 5.83 -2.41
C LEU A 221 -10.44 4.84 -2.68
N ALA A 222 -11.14 4.40 -1.63
CA ALA A 222 -12.32 3.54 -1.80
C ALA A 222 -13.38 4.24 -2.67
N LEU A 223 -13.65 5.52 -2.43
CA LEU A 223 -14.57 6.33 -3.26
C LEU A 223 -14.03 6.58 -4.68
N LYS A 224 -12.70 6.66 -4.85
CA LYS A 224 -12.07 6.88 -6.16
C LYS A 224 -12.12 5.62 -7.05
N TYR A 225 -11.88 4.44 -6.49
CA TYR A 225 -11.73 3.19 -7.26
C TYR A 225 -12.93 2.23 -7.17
N PHE A 226 -13.71 2.23 -6.09
CA PHE A 226 -14.89 1.37 -5.95
C PHE A 226 -16.18 2.13 -6.29
N GLY A 227 -16.98 1.57 -7.19
CA GLY A 227 -18.33 2.08 -7.50
C GLY A 227 -18.36 3.45 -8.17
N ASN A 228 -17.21 4.01 -8.55
CA ASN A 228 -17.17 5.25 -9.29
C ASN A 228 -17.28 4.94 -10.78
N ASP A 229 -18.34 5.46 -11.41
CA ASP A 229 -18.61 5.41 -12.84
C ASP A 229 -17.59 6.28 -13.60
N GLN A 230 -16.31 5.89 -13.56
CA GLN A 230 -15.17 6.55 -14.21
C GLN A 230 -15.23 6.47 -15.75
N THR A 231 -16.43 6.35 -16.31
CA THR A 231 -16.91 7.25 -17.37
C THR A 231 -16.97 8.73 -16.92
N HIS A 232 -16.01 9.24 -16.13
CA HIS A 232 -15.92 10.68 -15.89
C HIS A 232 -15.30 11.34 -17.12
N ASN A 233 -16.19 11.60 -18.07
CA ASN A 233 -16.08 12.48 -19.22
C ASN A 233 -14.91 12.20 -20.19
N PRO A 234 -14.93 11.08 -20.94
CA PRO A 234 -14.08 10.92 -22.12
C PRO A 234 -14.19 12.11 -23.09
N ASN A 235 -15.28 12.89 -23.06
CA ASN A 235 -15.47 14.02 -23.96
C ASN A 235 -14.57 15.22 -23.64
N ASN A 236 -14.10 15.47 -22.41
CA ASN A 236 -13.32 16.70 -22.13
C ASN A 236 -11.88 16.65 -22.68
N GLU A 237 -11.18 15.53 -22.57
CA GLU A 237 -9.85 15.35 -23.19
C GLU A 237 -9.93 14.82 -24.63
N LEU A 238 -11.03 14.19 -25.05
CA LEU A 238 -11.26 13.97 -26.48
C LEU A 238 -11.54 15.29 -27.19
N ASN A 239 -12.19 16.25 -26.54
CA ASN A 239 -12.34 17.60 -27.08
C ASN A 239 -10.99 18.30 -27.26
N SER A 240 -9.99 18.11 -26.38
CA SER A 240 -8.67 18.75 -26.58
C SER A 240 -7.90 18.17 -27.77
N ILE A 241 -7.84 16.83 -27.91
CA ILE A 241 -7.19 16.19 -29.06
C ILE A 241 -7.97 16.44 -30.36
N TYR A 242 -9.30 16.46 -30.30
CA TYR A 242 -10.16 16.79 -31.44
C TYR A 242 -10.03 18.27 -31.83
N LEU A 243 -9.91 19.18 -30.87
CA LEU A 243 -9.61 20.59 -31.11
C LEU A 243 -8.22 20.75 -31.74
N GLU A 244 -7.22 19.98 -31.30
CA GLU A 244 -5.89 19.96 -31.91
C GLU A 244 -5.90 19.39 -33.33
N GLN A 245 -6.63 18.29 -33.58
CA GLN A 245 -6.80 17.74 -34.93
C GLN A 245 -7.62 18.66 -35.84
N MET A 246 -8.70 19.28 -35.36
CA MET A 246 -9.48 20.25 -36.10
C MET A 246 -8.64 21.49 -36.42
N LYS A 247 -7.83 21.96 -35.47
CA LYS A 247 -6.91 23.08 -35.67
C LYS A 247 -5.85 22.73 -36.72
N ALA A 248 -5.22 21.56 -36.62
CA ALA A 248 -4.24 21.09 -37.60
C ALA A 248 -4.87 20.92 -38.99
N THR A 249 -6.09 20.37 -39.08
CA THR A 249 -6.80 20.20 -40.36
C THR A 249 -7.21 21.56 -40.95
N THR A 250 -7.64 22.50 -40.11
CA THR A 250 -7.99 23.88 -40.52
C THR A 250 -6.76 24.64 -40.99
N GLU A 251 -5.64 24.54 -40.29
CA GLU A 251 -4.35 25.11 -40.70
C GLU A 251 -3.88 24.48 -42.02
N MET A 252 -4.02 23.17 -42.20
CA MET A 252 -3.65 22.48 -43.44
C MET A 252 -4.53 22.90 -44.64
N VAL A 253 -5.84 23.06 -44.43
CA VAL A 253 -6.76 23.59 -45.46
C VAL A 253 -6.46 25.06 -45.77
N LYS A 254 -6.12 25.87 -44.75
CA LYS A 254 -5.74 27.27 -44.93
C LYS A 254 -4.45 27.39 -45.75
N VAL A 255 -3.42 26.64 -45.42
CA VAL A 255 -2.17 26.57 -46.19
C VAL A 255 -2.42 26.07 -47.62
N SER A 256 -3.29 25.07 -47.79
CA SER A 256 -3.65 24.55 -49.13
C SER A 256 -4.43 25.57 -49.97
N THR A 257 -5.28 26.38 -49.34
CA THR A 257 -6.05 27.43 -50.04
C THR A 257 -5.22 28.68 -50.33
N GLU A 258 -4.29 29.04 -49.44
CA GLU A 258 -3.31 30.11 -49.66
C GLU A 258 -2.32 29.74 -50.77
N THR A 259 -1.82 28.50 -50.80
CA THR A 259 -0.96 28.02 -51.89
C THR A 259 -1.68 27.96 -53.23
N VAL A 260 -2.95 27.52 -53.26
CA VAL A 260 -3.76 27.54 -54.50
C VAL A 260 -4.11 28.96 -54.96
N LYS A 261 -4.30 29.92 -54.04
CA LYS A 261 -4.46 31.34 -54.38
C LYS A 261 -3.16 31.93 -54.95
N ASN A 262 -2.03 31.63 -54.34
CA ASN A 262 -0.71 32.10 -54.79
C ASN A 262 -0.28 31.48 -56.14
N LEU A 263 -0.80 30.31 -56.52
CA LEU A 263 -0.59 29.70 -57.83
C LEU A 263 -1.51 30.25 -58.93
N LYS A 264 -2.56 31.02 -58.57
CA LYS A 264 -3.48 31.68 -59.51
C LYS A 264 -3.13 33.15 -59.77
N THR A 265 -1.97 33.61 -59.28
CA THR A 265 -1.36 34.93 -59.57
C THR A 265 -0.15 34.72 -60.45
#